data_AF-A0A962YBN4-F1
#
_entry.id   AF-A0A962YBN4-F1
#
_cell.length_a   1.000
_cell.length_b   1.000
_cell.length_c   1.000
_cell.angle_alpha   90.00
_cell.angle_beta   90.00
_cell.angle_gamma   90.00
#
_symmetry.space_group_name_H-M   'P 1'
#
loop_
_entity.id
_entity.type
_entity.pdbx_description
1 polymer ?
#
loop_
_entity_poly.entity_id
_entity_poly.type
_entity_poly.pdbx_seq_one_letter_code
_entity_poly.pdbx_strand_id
1 'polypeptide(L)'
;MSNIPVTLQINSQDSEIYIGSEKIALPNPNPYHEFWYYGVDLRNPTGPAVFNLLDKSNTEVPSEVSAHENDENVLLCFMFANTPTSYLPQGSLYTFLREAGAGPVLARTEQMAEQSGSSIFGFPNYGLAATMLTSDEPGFEAVGYFNPGYLTFQLMPVVIDHNTVYSPVQVA
;
A
#
# COMPACT_ATOMS: atom_id res chain seq x y z
N MET A 1 6.18 24.33 -8.37
CA MET A 1 6.60 22.96 -8.04
C MET A 1 5.78 22.02 -8.89
N SER A 2 6.39 20.96 -9.43
CA SER A 2 5.69 19.98 -10.27
C SER A 2 5.14 18.84 -9.43
N ASN A 3 4.08 18.20 -9.92
CA ASN A 3 3.60 16.95 -9.36
C ASN A 3 4.69 15.88 -9.46
N ILE A 4 4.78 15.01 -8.45
CA ILE A 4 5.70 13.87 -8.46
C ILE A 4 4.89 12.62 -8.84
N PRO A 5 5.17 11.96 -9.97
CA PRO A 5 4.49 10.72 -10.33
C PRO A 5 4.87 9.61 -9.36
N VAL A 6 3.89 8.78 -8.99
CA VAL A 6 4.11 7.58 -8.17
C VAL A 6 3.51 6.38 -8.88
N THR A 7 4.23 5.26 -8.87
CA THR A 7 3.74 3.98 -9.39
C THR A 7 4.14 2.85 -8.46
N LEU A 8 3.16 2.07 -8.01
CA LEU A 8 3.39 0.79 -7.37
C LEU A 8 3.22 -0.31 -8.43
N GLN A 9 4.30 -1.05 -8.70
CA GLN A 9 4.25 -2.30 -9.44
C GLN A 9 4.18 -3.44 -8.44
N ILE A 10 3.05 -4.16 -8.43
CA ILE A 10 2.83 -5.28 -7.52
C ILE A 10 3.04 -6.58 -8.30
N ASN A 11 4.20 -7.20 -8.10
CA ASN A 11 4.60 -8.42 -8.79
C ASN A 11 5.28 -9.41 -7.83
N SER A 12 5.08 -10.70 -8.08
CA SER A 12 5.52 -11.80 -7.21
C SER A 12 7.03 -11.99 -7.15
N GLN A 13 7.76 -11.47 -8.14
CA GLN A 13 9.21 -11.59 -8.25
C GLN A 13 9.89 -10.24 -7.97
N ASP A 14 9.35 -9.17 -8.55
CA ASP A 14 9.97 -7.84 -8.56
C ASP A 14 8.90 -6.77 -8.29
N SER A 15 8.36 -6.73 -7.07
CA SER A 15 7.54 -5.58 -6.64
C SER A 15 8.42 -4.34 -6.49
N GLU A 16 7.93 -3.21 -6.96
CA GLU A 16 8.70 -1.97 -7.05
C GLU A 16 7.82 -0.74 -6.78
N ILE A 17 8.40 0.26 -6.14
CA ILE A 17 7.80 1.58 -5.96
C ILE A 17 8.64 2.59 -6.73
N TYR A 18 7.98 3.38 -7.56
CA TYR A 18 8.58 4.51 -8.27
C TYR A 18 8.05 5.81 -7.67
N ILE A 19 8.93 6.70 -7.25
CA ILE A 19 8.58 8.05 -6.75
C ILE A 19 9.43 9.07 -7.50
N GLY A 20 8.82 9.78 -8.46
CA GLY A 20 9.57 10.63 -9.37
C GLY A 20 10.53 9.80 -10.23
N SER A 21 11.84 10.04 -10.09
CA SER A 21 12.89 9.25 -10.74
C SER A 21 13.46 8.14 -9.87
N GLU A 22 13.08 8.09 -8.59
CA GLU A 22 13.60 7.10 -7.66
C GLU A 22 12.87 5.77 -7.81
N LYS A 23 13.63 4.68 -7.78
CA LYS A 23 13.15 3.31 -7.80
C LYS A 23 13.50 2.64 -6.48
N ILE A 24 12.49 2.19 -5.76
CA ILE A 24 12.64 1.35 -4.57
C ILE A 24 12.24 -0.07 -4.94
N ALA A 25 13.19 -0.99 -4.83
CA ALA A 25 12.92 -2.42 -5.02
C ALA A 25 12.51 -3.05 -3.69
N LEU A 26 11.66 -4.08 -3.80
CA LEU A 26 11.35 -4.97 -2.69
C LEU A 26 12.64 -5.46 -1.99
N PRO A 27 12.75 -5.36 -0.66
CA PRO A 27 13.99 -5.74 0.05
C PRO A 27 14.41 -7.21 -0.10
N ASN A 28 13.47 -8.11 -0.41
CA ASN A 28 13.71 -9.54 -0.60
C ASN A 28 12.84 -10.10 -1.76
N PRO A 29 13.42 -10.56 -2.87
CA PRO A 29 12.67 -10.98 -4.07
C PRO A 29 11.98 -12.35 -3.96
N ASN A 30 11.84 -12.93 -2.76
CA ASN A 30 11.09 -14.18 -2.56
C ASN A 30 9.89 -14.00 -1.59
N PRO A 31 8.90 -13.13 -1.94
CA PRO A 31 7.85 -12.67 -1.03
C PRO A 31 6.66 -13.64 -0.93
N TYR A 32 6.89 -14.94 -0.82
CA TYR A 32 5.77 -15.83 -0.53
C TYR A 32 5.22 -15.47 0.85
N HIS A 33 3.98 -14.97 0.85
CA HIS A 33 3.23 -14.62 2.05
C HIS A 33 3.84 -13.45 2.84
N GLU A 34 4.46 -12.49 2.14
CA GLU A 34 4.99 -11.27 2.76
C GLU A 34 4.17 -10.05 2.35
N PHE A 35 3.95 -9.18 3.32
CA PHE A 35 3.29 -7.89 3.20
C PHE A 35 4.37 -6.81 3.25
N TRP A 36 4.45 -6.00 2.20
CA TRP A 36 5.39 -4.91 2.11
C TRP A 36 4.73 -3.61 2.55
N TYR A 37 5.33 -2.97 3.56
CA TYR A 37 4.94 -1.67 4.07
C TYR A 37 6.03 -0.66 3.73
N TYR A 38 5.66 0.40 3.02
CA TYR A 38 6.55 1.51 2.70
C TYR A 38 5.89 2.84 3.07
N GLY A 39 6.53 3.61 3.93
CA GLY A 39 6.03 4.88 4.44
C GLY A 39 6.73 6.06 3.77
N VAL A 40 5.96 6.93 3.12
CA VAL A 40 6.47 8.16 2.49
C VAL A 40 6.16 9.35 3.38
N ASP A 41 7.19 10.14 3.74
CA ASP A 41 6.97 11.46 4.36
C ASP A 41 6.49 12.45 3.31
N LEU A 42 5.22 12.86 3.41
CA LEU A 42 4.58 13.79 2.48
C LEU A 42 5.17 15.20 2.52
N ARG A 43 6.04 15.53 3.48
CA ARG A 43 6.80 16.80 3.50
C ARG A 43 8.11 16.69 2.73
N ASN A 44 8.62 15.47 2.51
CA ASN A 44 9.82 15.19 1.73
C ASN A 44 9.71 13.84 0.98
N PRO A 45 8.85 13.74 -0.06
CA PRO A 45 8.49 12.43 -0.62
C PRO A 45 9.62 11.67 -1.30
N THR A 46 10.68 12.37 -1.74
CA THR A 46 11.88 11.77 -2.35
C THR A 46 13.00 11.54 -1.33
N GLY A 47 12.73 11.76 -0.04
CA GLY A 47 13.66 11.49 1.05
C GLY A 47 13.68 10.03 1.48
N PRO A 48 14.40 9.71 2.57
CA PRO A 48 14.35 8.38 3.19
C PRO A 48 12.92 8.01 3.60
N ALA A 49 12.59 6.73 3.47
CA ALA A 49 11.32 6.20 3.93
C ALA A 49 11.17 6.35 5.45
N VAL A 50 9.94 6.60 5.90
CA VAL A 50 9.56 6.59 7.31
C VAL A 50 9.71 5.17 7.88
N PHE A 51 9.26 4.19 7.11
CA PHE A 51 9.47 2.76 7.32
C PHE A 51 9.56 2.05 5.97
N ASN A 52 10.31 0.95 5.91
CA ASN A 52 10.41 0.08 4.75
C ASN A 52 10.69 -1.34 5.23
N LEU A 53 9.65 -2.17 5.34
CA LEU A 53 9.76 -3.50 5.95
C LEU A 53 8.82 -4.51 5.32
N LEU A 54 9.22 -5.77 5.44
CA LEU A 54 8.43 -6.94 5.09
C LEU A 54 7.98 -7.62 6.36
N ASP A 55 6.69 -7.94 6.42
CA ASP A 55 6.11 -8.73 7.51
C ASP A 55 5.35 -9.93 6.96
N LYS A 56 5.25 -11.00 7.76
CA LYS A 56 4.55 -12.23 7.36
C LYS A 56 3.17 -12.36 7.98
N SER A 57 2.88 -11.59 9.03
CA SER A 57 1.59 -11.65 9.70
C SER A 57 0.51 -11.12 8.77
N ASN A 58 -0.48 -11.96 8.48
CA ASN A 58 -1.69 -11.52 7.80
C ASN A 58 -2.77 -11.04 8.79
N THR A 59 -2.48 -11.02 10.10
CA THR A 59 -3.46 -10.67 11.15
C THR A 59 -3.06 -9.51 12.02
N GLU A 60 -1.77 -9.15 12.08
CA GLU A 60 -1.20 -8.12 12.94
C GLU A 60 -0.52 -7.03 12.11
N VAL A 61 -0.59 -5.78 12.58
CA VAL A 61 0.15 -4.65 12.01
C VAL A 61 1.52 -4.57 12.70
N PRO A 62 2.63 -4.45 11.96
CA PRO A 62 3.95 -4.24 12.56
C PRO A 62 3.99 -2.97 13.42
N SER A 63 4.64 -3.03 14.58
CA SER A 63 4.66 -1.89 15.52
C SER A 63 5.29 -0.62 14.95
N GLU A 64 6.25 -0.77 14.03
CA GLU A 64 6.86 0.36 13.31
C GLU A 64 5.86 1.07 12.40
N VAL A 65 4.87 0.35 11.87
CA VAL A 65 3.80 0.93 11.03
C VAL A 65 2.72 1.53 11.92
N SER A 66 2.26 0.80 12.94
CA SER A 66 1.18 1.27 13.83
C SER A 66 1.58 2.50 14.64
N ALA A 67 2.89 2.74 14.86
CA ALA A 67 3.39 3.96 15.49
C ALA A 67 3.05 5.25 14.71
N HIS A 68 2.67 5.14 13.43
CA HIS A 68 2.27 6.24 12.57
C HIS A 68 0.76 6.30 12.30
N GLU A 69 -0.05 5.52 13.00
CA GLU A 69 -1.51 5.64 12.93
C GLU A 69 -1.94 7.08 13.28
N ASN A 70 -2.80 7.64 12.43
CA ASN A 70 -3.29 9.02 12.49
C ASN A 70 -2.27 10.11 12.10
N ASP A 71 -1.13 9.75 11.50
CA ASP A 71 -0.19 10.73 10.95
C ASP A 71 -0.56 11.10 9.50
N GLU A 72 -1.23 12.24 9.32
CA GLU A 72 -1.62 12.75 8.00
C GLU A 72 -0.43 13.08 7.07
N ASN A 73 0.79 13.17 7.61
CA ASN A 73 1.99 13.43 6.83
C ASN A 73 2.67 12.16 6.33
N VAL A 74 2.12 10.98 6.66
CA VAL A 74 2.65 9.70 6.20
C VAL A 74 1.68 9.07 5.20
N LEU A 75 2.18 8.80 4.00
CA LEU A 75 1.49 8.00 3.01
C LEU A 75 1.96 6.55 3.13
N LEU A 76 1.03 5.65 3.44
CA LEU A 76 1.23 4.21 3.40
C LEU A 76 1.15 3.73 1.95
N CYS A 77 2.22 3.08 1.49
CA CYS A 77 2.19 2.20 0.33
C CYS A 77 2.26 0.76 0.85
N PHE A 78 1.13 0.06 0.83
CA PHE A 78 1.03 -1.33 1.26
C PHE A 78 0.84 -2.24 0.06
N MET A 79 1.59 -3.34 -0.01
CA MET A 79 1.51 -4.29 -1.11
C MET A 79 1.63 -5.74 -0.63
N PHE A 80 0.95 -6.65 -1.32
CA PHE A 80 1.27 -8.07 -1.29
C PHE A 80 1.14 -8.65 -2.68
N ALA A 81 1.98 -9.65 -2.99
CA ALA A 81 2.01 -10.28 -4.29
C ALA A 81 1.99 -11.80 -4.14
N ASN A 82 1.29 -12.47 -5.05
CA ASN A 82 1.18 -13.93 -5.07
C ASN A 82 0.71 -14.54 -3.74
N THR A 83 -0.15 -13.82 -3.01
CA THR A 83 -0.66 -14.28 -1.73
C THR A 83 -1.89 -15.15 -1.96
N PRO A 84 -1.93 -16.41 -1.49
CA PRO A 84 -3.10 -17.25 -1.65
C PRO A 84 -4.31 -16.60 -0.96
N THR A 85 -5.50 -16.77 -1.52
CA THR A 85 -6.73 -16.20 -0.94
C THR A 85 -6.95 -16.59 0.52
N SER A 86 -6.46 -17.76 0.96
CA SER A 86 -6.52 -18.18 2.37
C SER A 86 -5.61 -17.40 3.33
N TYR A 87 -4.73 -16.53 2.81
CA TYR A 87 -3.71 -15.79 3.58
C TYR A 87 -3.77 -14.27 3.33
N LEU A 88 -4.92 -13.77 2.91
CA LEU A 88 -5.14 -12.32 2.78
C LEU A 88 -5.12 -11.63 4.15
N PRO A 89 -4.97 -10.28 4.18
CA PRO A 89 -5.14 -9.51 5.40
C PRO A 89 -6.46 -9.83 6.10
N GLN A 90 -6.39 -10.07 7.40
CA GLN A 90 -7.49 -10.46 8.29
C GLN A 90 -7.31 -9.75 9.64
N GLY A 91 -8.35 -9.80 10.49
CA GLY A 91 -8.26 -9.32 11.87
C GLY A 91 -7.80 -7.87 11.96
N SER A 92 -6.83 -7.60 12.85
CA SER A 92 -6.36 -6.23 13.10
C SER A 92 -5.68 -5.60 11.89
N LEU A 93 -4.98 -6.38 11.06
CA LEU A 93 -4.39 -5.88 9.83
C LEU A 93 -5.46 -5.45 8.83
N TYR A 94 -6.51 -6.25 8.65
CA TYR A 94 -7.62 -5.86 7.77
C TYR A 94 -8.29 -4.57 8.26
N THR A 95 -8.64 -4.49 9.55
CA THR A 95 -9.24 -3.29 10.15
C THR A 95 -8.36 -2.06 9.94
N PHE A 96 -7.06 -2.17 10.21
CA PHE A 96 -6.11 -1.09 10.00
C PHE A 96 -6.08 -0.62 8.54
N LEU A 97 -6.01 -1.55 7.58
CA LEU A 97 -5.99 -1.19 6.16
C LEU A 97 -7.30 -0.50 5.75
N ARG A 98 -8.44 -0.98 6.25
CA ARG A 98 -9.77 -0.38 6.01
C ARG A 98 -9.82 1.05 6.54
N GLU A 99 -9.40 1.27 7.79
CA GLU A 99 -9.36 2.59 8.43
C GLU A 99 -8.37 3.53 7.73
N ALA A 100 -7.24 3.02 7.24
CA ALA A 100 -6.31 3.78 6.43
C ALA A 100 -6.85 4.13 5.02
N GLY A 101 -8.00 3.59 4.59
CA GLY A 101 -8.63 3.93 3.32
C GLY A 101 -8.67 2.80 2.28
N ALA A 102 -8.36 1.55 2.66
CA ALA A 102 -8.62 0.39 1.82
C ALA A 102 -10.12 0.22 1.58
N GLY A 103 -10.48 -0.10 0.36
CA GLY A 103 -11.80 0.08 -0.20
C GLY A 103 -12.38 -1.21 -0.77
N PRO A 104 -13.27 -1.10 -1.78
CA PRO A 104 -13.95 -2.24 -2.36
C PRO A 104 -13.00 -3.28 -2.98
N VAL A 105 -11.76 -2.93 -3.32
CA VAL A 105 -10.82 -3.89 -3.90
C VAL A 105 -10.37 -4.88 -2.85
N LEU A 106 -9.92 -4.43 -1.67
CA LEU A 106 -9.56 -5.32 -0.57
C LEU A 106 -10.76 -6.14 -0.10
N ALA A 107 -11.92 -5.50 0.08
CA ALA A 107 -13.14 -6.18 0.53
C ALA A 107 -13.60 -7.30 -0.42
N ARG A 108 -13.51 -7.10 -1.75
CA ARG A 108 -13.80 -8.17 -2.72
C ARG A 108 -12.82 -9.33 -2.64
N THR A 109 -11.54 -9.01 -2.41
CA THR A 109 -10.49 -10.03 -2.30
C THR A 109 -10.71 -10.89 -1.05
N GLU A 110 -11.05 -10.26 0.08
CA GLU A 110 -11.47 -10.96 1.30
C GLU A 110 -12.72 -11.82 1.08
N GLN A 111 -13.77 -11.29 0.44
CA GLN A 111 -14.99 -12.05 0.15
C GLN A 111 -14.71 -13.31 -0.68
N MET A 112 -13.77 -13.26 -1.64
CA MET A 112 -13.34 -14.44 -2.39
C MET A 112 -12.73 -15.49 -1.46
N ALA A 113 -11.92 -15.08 -0.47
CA ALA A 113 -11.35 -15.99 0.52
C ALA A 113 -12.42 -16.69 1.36
N GLU A 114 -13.39 -15.92 1.86
CA GLU A 114 -14.51 -16.47 2.64
C GLU A 114 -15.32 -17.50 1.85
N GLN A 115 -15.58 -17.24 0.56
CA GLN A 115 -16.31 -18.16 -0.31
C GLN A 115 -15.55 -19.44 -0.65
N SER A 116 -14.20 -19.40 -0.68
CA SER A 116 -13.40 -20.59 -1.01
C SER A 116 -13.31 -21.62 0.12
N GLY A 117 -13.60 -21.24 1.36
CA GLY A 117 -13.29 -22.08 2.52
C GLY A 117 -11.80 -22.43 2.57
N SER A 118 -11.46 -23.71 2.42
CA SER A 118 -10.06 -24.19 2.37
C SER A 118 -9.44 -24.23 0.98
N SER A 119 -10.20 -23.88 -0.06
CA SER A 119 -9.69 -23.84 -1.44
C SER A 119 -8.94 -22.52 -1.72
N ILE A 120 -8.16 -22.48 -2.80
CA ILE A 120 -7.49 -21.26 -3.26
C ILE A 120 -8.16 -20.86 -4.57
N PHE A 121 -8.81 -19.69 -4.60
CA PHE A 121 -9.39 -19.13 -5.84
C PHE A 121 -8.31 -18.54 -6.74
N GLY A 122 -7.23 -18.03 -6.16
CA GLY A 122 -6.12 -17.45 -6.90
C GLY A 122 -5.08 -16.83 -5.98
N PHE A 123 -4.17 -16.08 -6.61
CA PHE A 123 -3.03 -15.45 -5.96
C PHE A 123 -3.02 -13.95 -6.31
N PRO A 124 -3.92 -13.15 -5.73
CA PRO A 124 -3.98 -11.72 -5.99
C PRO A 124 -2.66 -11.00 -5.68
N ASN A 125 -2.35 -10.04 -6.54
CA ASN A 125 -1.35 -8.99 -6.36
C ASN A 125 -2.10 -7.71 -6.03
N TYR A 126 -2.02 -7.23 -4.80
CA TYR A 126 -2.77 -6.07 -4.32
C TYR A 126 -1.83 -4.95 -3.90
N GLY A 127 -2.23 -3.71 -4.18
CA GLY A 127 -1.59 -2.52 -3.67
C GLY A 127 -2.59 -1.49 -3.17
N LEU A 128 -2.20 -0.82 -2.10
CA LEU A 128 -2.90 0.31 -1.47
C LEU A 128 -1.91 1.48 -1.37
N ALA A 129 -2.38 2.68 -1.72
CA ALA A 129 -1.74 3.93 -1.37
C ALA A 129 -2.74 4.82 -0.65
N ALA A 130 -2.52 5.11 0.63
CA ALA A 130 -3.43 5.95 1.41
C ALA A 130 -2.70 6.67 2.56
N THR A 131 -3.21 7.83 2.97
CA THR A 131 -2.65 8.56 4.10
C THR A 131 -2.89 7.75 5.38
N MET A 132 -1.99 7.84 6.36
CA MET A 132 -2.15 7.13 7.64
C MET A 132 -3.22 7.78 8.55
N LEU A 133 -3.98 8.75 8.05
CA LEU A 133 -5.09 9.39 8.75
C LEU A 133 -6.34 8.51 8.64
N THR A 134 -6.75 7.87 9.75
CA THR A 134 -7.83 6.85 9.81
C THR A 134 -9.25 7.33 9.50
N SER A 135 -9.39 8.55 8.97
CA SER A 135 -10.66 9.17 8.56
C SER A 135 -10.61 9.78 7.16
N ASP A 136 -9.47 9.64 6.47
CA ASP A 136 -9.23 10.17 5.13
C ASP A 136 -9.57 9.09 4.09
N GLU A 137 -10.87 8.78 3.96
CA GLU A 137 -11.38 7.84 2.95
C GLU A 137 -11.80 8.57 1.66
N PRO A 138 -11.58 7.99 0.46
CA PRO A 138 -10.91 6.72 0.16
C PRO A 138 -9.45 6.86 -0.33
N GLY A 139 -8.63 5.85 -0.04
CA GLY A 139 -7.31 5.68 -0.65
C GLY A 139 -7.36 5.13 -2.08
N PHE A 140 -6.18 4.90 -2.67
CA PHE A 140 -6.03 4.32 -4.00
C PHE A 140 -5.72 2.83 -3.93
N GLU A 141 -6.43 2.02 -4.71
CA GLU A 141 -6.24 0.56 -4.73
C GLU A 141 -6.03 0.03 -6.16
N ALA A 142 -5.23 -1.02 -6.28
CA ALA A 142 -5.15 -1.85 -7.49
C ALA A 142 -5.07 -3.33 -7.13
N VAL A 143 -5.60 -4.19 -8.02
CA VAL A 143 -5.43 -5.64 -7.91
C VAL A 143 -5.16 -6.26 -9.28
N GLY A 144 -4.24 -7.21 -9.33
CA GLY A 144 -4.01 -8.11 -10.47
C GLY A 144 -4.11 -9.57 -10.01
N TYR A 145 -5.02 -10.36 -10.58
CA TYR A 145 -5.22 -11.77 -10.18
C TYR A 145 -4.29 -12.76 -10.91
N PHE A 146 -3.82 -12.40 -12.11
CA PHE A 146 -3.00 -13.26 -12.97
C PHE A 146 -1.81 -12.54 -13.59
N ASN A 147 -1.74 -11.22 -13.43
CA ASN A 147 -0.71 -10.33 -13.95
C ASN A 147 -0.27 -9.40 -12.81
N PRO A 148 0.87 -8.71 -12.97
CA PRO A 148 1.23 -7.64 -12.06
C PRO A 148 0.10 -6.64 -11.87
N GLY A 149 -0.10 -6.18 -10.65
CA GLY A 149 -0.93 -5.02 -10.35
C GLY A 149 -0.14 -3.75 -10.62
N TYR A 150 -0.81 -2.70 -11.11
CA TYR A 150 -0.21 -1.37 -11.23
C TYR A 150 -1.13 -0.35 -10.58
N LEU A 151 -0.59 0.41 -9.63
CA LEU A 151 -1.27 1.54 -9.01
C LEU A 151 -0.51 2.82 -9.34
N THR A 152 -1.14 3.74 -10.05
CA THR A 152 -0.52 5.01 -10.47
C THR A 152 -1.29 6.20 -9.91
N PHE A 153 -0.56 7.15 -9.34
CA PHE A 153 -1.09 8.41 -8.83
C PHE A 153 -0.01 9.49 -8.88
N GLN A 154 -0.33 10.69 -8.44
CA GLN A 154 0.63 11.79 -8.34
C GLN A 154 0.62 12.39 -6.94
N LEU A 155 1.76 12.90 -6.50
CA LEU A 155 1.86 13.74 -5.32
C LEU A 155 1.84 15.20 -5.77
N MET A 156 0.76 15.90 -5.45
CA MET A 156 0.58 17.30 -5.78
C MET A 156 1.07 18.19 -4.63
N PRO A 157 1.96 19.17 -4.89
CA PRO A 157 2.43 20.08 -3.86
C PRO A 157 1.32 21.06 -3.44
N VAL A 158 1.08 21.15 -2.14
CA VAL A 158 0.18 22.10 -1.47
C VAL A 158 1.02 22.94 -0.51
N VAL A 159 0.77 24.25 -0.47
CA VAL A 159 1.47 25.16 0.45
C VAL A 159 0.56 25.46 1.64
N ILE A 160 0.98 25.06 2.83
CA ILE A 160 0.30 25.29 4.11
C ILE A 160 1.28 26.02 5.02
N ASP A 161 0.92 27.20 5.52
CA ASP A 161 1.76 28.00 6.41
C ASP A 161 3.22 28.18 5.93
N HIS A 162 3.38 28.44 4.62
CA HIS A 162 4.68 28.58 3.93
C HIS A 162 5.52 27.29 3.82
N ASN A 163 5.03 26.17 4.33
CA ASN A 163 5.63 24.85 4.14
C ASN A 163 4.97 24.14 2.96
N THR A 164 5.75 23.36 2.23
CA THR A 164 5.21 22.50 1.16
C THR A 164 4.92 21.12 1.75
N VAL A 165 3.69 20.66 1.57
CA VAL A 165 3.25 19.29 1.86
C VAL A 165 2.68 18.73 0.56
N TYR A 166 2.84 17.44 0.33
CA TYR A 166 2.30 16.79 -0.84
C TYR A 166 1.01 16.04 -0.51
N SER A 167 0.02 16.15 -1.38
CA SER A 167 -1.23 15.40 -1.29
C SER A 167 -1.33 14.40 -2.44
N PRO A 168 -1.67 13.13 -2.18
CA PRO A 168 -1.79 12.14 -3.23
C PRO A 168 -3.09 12.35 -4.01
N VAL A 169 -3.01 12.39 -5.34
CA VAL A 169 -4.13 12.63 -6.26
C VAL A 169 -4.14 11.61 -7.39
N GLN A 170 -5.32 11.17 -7.78
CA GLN A 170 -5.47 10.22 -8.89
C GLN A 170 -5.15 10.91 -10.22
N VAL A 171 -4.49 10.18 -11.11
CA VAL A 171 -4.27 10.63 -12.49
C VAL A 171 -5.60 10.45 -13.25
N ALA A 172 -6.11 11.53 -13.84
CA ALA A 172 -7.31 11.52 -14.67
C ALA A 172 -7.04 10.99 -16.09
#